data_AF-A0A1E7EZ39-F1
#
_entry.id   AF-A0A1E7EZ39-F1
#
_cell.length_a   1.000
_cell.length_b   1.000
_cell.length_c   1.000
_cell.angle_alpha   90.00
_cell.angle_beta   90.00
_cell.angle_gamma   90.00
#
_symmetry.space_group_name_H-M   'P 1'
#
loop_
_entity.id
_entity.type
_entity.pdbx_description
1 polymer ?
#
loop_
_entity_poly.entity_id
_entity_poly.type
_entity_poly.pdbx_seq_one_letter_code
_entity_poly.pdbx_strand_id
1 'polypeptide(L)'
;MDEHIDNEVDEDQLEADAAEAAGLDSDRDTEQEVETAIRLFPEVLTTKKIIVWHDDYDELIESFYPVQLLAFSHRGEPRSRRCNLKAISFIPLLVRLAKELDVFDIMLGEQCGAGLLIQDNGGNNVLQHLMLSDPWNEPYNIEHHETVDSKCSQVLVQLRRMGVFKKEDIQIHFLLSILCNVEMFFADKRFRFLIEWYPSLLIHRRWHPLLYAASIRQFRSVFEAGIKY
;
A
#
# COMPACT_ATOMS: atom_id res chain seq x y z
N MET A 1 -17.10 -53.43 -4.22
CA MET A 1 -16.96 -52.17 -4.99
C MET A 1 -16.75 -51.12 -3.93
N ASP A 2 -15.49 -50.96 -3.53
CA ASP A 2 -15.09 -49.95 -2.56
C ASP A 2 -14.56 -48.76 -3.36
N GLU A 3 -15.29 -47.65 -3.33
CA GLU A 3 -14.83 -46.37 -3.85
C GLU A 3 -13.88 -45.76 -2.81
N HIS A 4 -12.59 -45.83 -3.10
CA HIS A 4 -11.57 -45.07 -2.38
C HIS A 4 -11.68 -43.62 -2.86
N ILE A 5 -12.30 -42.78 -2.03
CA ILE A 5 -12.29 -41.32 -2.20
C ILE A 5 -10.99 -40.85 -1.55
N ASP A 6 -9.94 -40.73 -2.37
CA ASP A 6 -8.74 -40.00 -1.98
C ASP A 6 -9.13 -38.51 -1.91
N ASN A 7 -9.42 -38.05 -0.68
CA ASN A 7 -9.41 -36.62 -0.36
C ASN A 7 -7.95 -36.17 -0.37
N GLU A 8 -7.42 -35.95 -1.56
CA GLU A 8 -6.17 -35.22 -1.77
C GLU A 8 -6.45 -33.78 -1.33
N VAL A 9 -6.18 -33.50 -0.05
CA VAL A 9 -6.20 -32.13 0.47
C VAL A 9 -5.04 -31.44 -0.19
N ASP A 10 -5.36 -30.57 -1.14
CA ASP A 10 -4.40 -29.79 -1.92
C ASP A 10 -3.45 -29.06 -0.95
N GLU A 11 -2.20 -29.50 -0.85
CA GLU A 11 -1.21 -28.95 0.10
C GLU A 11 -1.00 -27.44 -0.15
N ASP A 12 -1.18 -27.01 -1.40
CA ASP A 12 -1.17 -25.60 -1.83
C ASP A 12 -2.27 -24.76 -1.15
N GLN A 13 -3.43 -25.38 -0.85
CA GLN A 13 -4.53 -24.72 -0.16
C GLN A 13 -4.23 -24.52 1.34
N LEU A 14 -3.56 -25.50 1.96
CA LEU A 14 -3.16 -25.44 3.37
C LEU A 14 -2.04 -24.42 3.62
N GLU A 15 -1.10 -24.28 2.69
CA GLU A 15 -0.01 -23.30 2.79
C GLU A 15 -0.50 -21.85 2.55
N ALA A 16 -1.47 -21.67 1.63
CA ALA A 16 -2.13 -20.39 1.42
C ALA A 16 -2.90 -19.90 2.67
N ASP A 17 -3.58 -20.81 3.37
CA ASP A 17 -4.30 -20.50 4.60
C ASP A 17 -3.35 -20.23 5.79
N ALA A 18 -2.19 -20.91 5.85
CA ALA A 18 -1.16 -20.65 6.86
C ALA A 18 -0.47 -19.29 6.66
N ALA A 19 -0.27 -18.86 5.40
CA ALA A 19 0.29 -17.55 5.08
C ALA A 19 -0.65 -16.39 5.44
N GLU A 20 -1.97 -16.61 5.39
CA GLU A 20 -2.99 -15.63 5.79
C GLU A 20 -2.97 -15.33 7.29
N ALA A 21 -2.45 -16.25 8.12
CA ALA A 21 -2.36 -16.08 9.58
C ALA A 21 -1.16 -15.23 10.08
N ALA A 22 -0.21 -14.85 9.21
CA ALA A 22 1.14 -14.43 9.61
C ALA A 22 1.40 -12.90 9.68
N GLY A 23 0.36 -12.06 9.83
CA GLY A 23 0.51 -10.59 9.84
C GLY A 23 -0.43 -9.87 10.81
N LEU A 24 -0.26 -8.55 10.91
CA LEU A 24 -1.19 -7.67 11.64
C LEU A 24 -2.56 -7.67 10.96
N ASP A 25 -3.60 -7.78 11.78
CA ASP A 25 -4.98 -7.82 11.33
C ASP A 25 -5.84 -6.89 12.17
N SER A 26 -6.46 -5.88 11.54
CA SER A 26 -7.32 -4.90 12.22
C SER A 26 -8.56 -5.50 12.87
N ASP A 27 -8.96 -6.71 12.49
CA ASP A 27 -10.11 -7.40 13.06
C ASP A 27 -9.73 -8.17 14.34
N ARG A 28 -8.44 -8.47 14.51
CA ARG A 28 -7.89 -9.23 15.65
C ARG A 28 -7.08 -8.37 16.61
N ASP A 29 -6.21 -7.53 16.06
CA ASP A 29 -5.18 -6.81 16.78
C ASP A 29 -5.64 -5.35 17.02
N THR A 30 -5.42 -4.85 18.23
CA THR A 30 -5.71 -3.44 18.55
C THR A 30 -4.47 -2.56 18.40
N GLU A 31 -4.68 -1.25 18.16
CA GLU A 31 -3.55 -0.29 18.13
C GLU A 31 -2.74 -0.30 19.42
N GLN A 32 -3.38 -0.51 20.58
CA GLN A 32 -2.70 -0.53 21.87
C GLN A 32 -1.79 -1.75 22.04
N GLU A 33 -2.22 -2.92 21.58
CA GLU A 33 -1.41 -4.15 21.61
C GLU A 33 -0.20 -4.01 20.69
N VAL A 34 -0.43 -3.54 19.45
CA VAL A 34 0.65 -3.28 18.48
C VAL A 34 1.63 -2.25 19.04
N GLU A 35 1.15 -1.14 19.59
CA GLU A 35 2.00 -0.13 20.22
C GLU A 35 2.84 -0.71 21.35
N THR A 36 2.22 -1.49 22.24
CA THR A 36 2.91 -2.12 23.36
C THR A 36 4.02 -3.04 22.86
N ALA A 37 3.73 -3.88 21.86
CA ALA A 37 4.71 -4.78 21.27
C ALA A 37 5.89 -4.02 20.63
N ILE A 38 5.62 -2.97 19.86
CA ILE A 38 6.67 -2.14 19.23
C ILE A 38 7.54 -1.43 20.27
N ARG A 39 6.96 -0.93 21.37
CA ARG A 39 7.73 -0.29 22.44
C ARG A 39 8.61 -1.27 23.21
N LEU A 40 8.20 -2.53 23.31
CA LEU A 40 9.01 -3.59 23.92
C LEU A 40 10.15 -4.05 23.01
N PHE A 41 9.95 -4.03 21.69
CA PHE A 41 10.90 -4.53 20.69
C PHE A 41 11.07 -3.52 19.53
N PRO A 42 11.61 -2.31 19.77
CA PRO A 42 11.66 -1.25 18.78
C PRO A 42 12.49 -1.60 17.53
N GLU A 43 13.49 -2.48 17.67
CA GLU A 43 14.33 -2.99 16.59
C GLU A 43 13.53 -3.67 15.47
N VAL A 44 12.34 -4.18 15.78
CA VAL A 44 11.47 -4.82 14.79
C VAL A 44 11.14 -3.87 13.65
N LEU A 45 10.96 -2.57 13.91
CA LEU A 45 10.64 -1.55 12.91
C LEU A 45 11.71 -1.40 11.83
N THR A 46 12.96 -1.73 12.17
CA THR A 46 14.12 -1.61 11.28
C THR A 46 14.63 -2.97 10.77
N THR A 47 14.08 -4.06 11.31
CA THR A 47 14.46 -5.42 10.92
C THR A 47 13.77 -5.77 9.61
N LYS A 48 14.54 -5.87 8.53
CA LYS A 48 13.99 -6.26 7.23
C LYS A 48 13.55 -7.72 7.25
N LYS A 49 12.32 -7.99 6.80
CA LYS A 49 11.88 -9.35 6.47
C LYS A 49 12.42 -9.69 5.08
N ILE A 50 13.14 -10.80 4.98
CA ILE A 50 13.57 -11.37 3.71
C ILE A 50 12.45 -12.29 3.22
N ILE A 51 12.03 -12.10 1.98
CA ILE A 51 11.07 -12.96 1.29
C ILE A 51 11.79 -13.54 0.08
N VAL A 52 11.79 -14.87 0.02
CA VAL A 52 12.38 -15.63 -1.09
C VAL A 52 11.22 -16.09 -1.97
N TRP A 53 11.28 -15.70 -3.24
CA TRP A 53 10.34 -16.12 -4.26
C TRP A 53 10.98 -17.21 -5.10
N HIS A 54 10.24 -18.29 -5.31
CA HIS A 54 10.56 -19.31 -6.30
C HIS A 54 9.67 -19.07 -7.52
N ASP A 55 10.26 -18.53 -8.58
CA ASP A 55 9.67 -18.56 -9.93
C ASP A 55 10.27 -19.77 -10.68
N ASP A 56 9.63 -20.22 -11.75
CA ASP A 56 10.03 -21.39 -12.57
C ASP A 56 11.48 -21.29 -13.09
N TYR A 57 12.05 -20.08 -13.11
CA TYR A 57 13.34 -19.79 -13.72
C TYR A 57 14.39 -19.25 -12.75
N ASP A 58 14.01 -18.52 -11.69
CA ASP A 58 14.96 -17.80 -10.83
C ASP A 58 14.44 -17.65 -9.39
N GLU A 59 15.36 -17.65 -8.42
CA GLU A 59 15.11 -17.28 -7.03
C GLU A 59 15.20 -15.75 -6.90
N LEU A 60 14.09 -15.08 -6.62
CA LEU A 60 14.07 -13.64 -6.35
C LEU A 60 14.04 -13.39 -4.85
N ILE A 61 15.07 -12.72 -4.33
CA ILE A 61 15.15 -12.36 -2.91
C ILE A 61 14.76 -10.89 -2.75
N GLU A 62 13.67 -10.64 -2.04
CA GLU A 62 13.23 -9.30 -1.66
C GLU A 62 13.41 -9.05 -0.16
N SER A 63 13.63 -7.80 0.22
CA SER A 63 13.76 -7.41 1.62
C SER A 63 12.90 -6.18 1.91
N PHE A 64 12.07 -6.27 2.93
CA PHE A 64 11.09 -5.22 3.25
C PHE A 64 11.16 -4.82 4.70
N TYR A 65 11.05 -3.52 4.96
CA TYR A 65 10.76 -3.01 6.30
C TYR A 65 9.31 -3.33 6.67
N PRO A 66 8.99 -3.54 7.96
CA PRO A 66 7.64 -3.87 8.40
C PRO A 66 6.58 -2.88 7.90
N VAL A 67 6.87 -1.58 7.89
CA VAL A 67 5.93 -0.55 7.41
C VAL A 67 5.56 -0.73 5.93
N GLN A 68 6.46 -1.27 5.11
CA GLN A 68 6.19 -1.58 3.70
C GLN A 68 5.22 -2.76 3.58
N LEU A 69 5.40 -3.80 4.41
CA LEU A 69 4.55 -4.98 4.45
C LEU A 69 3.13 -4.71 4.97
N LEU A 70 2.88 -3.55 5.58
CA LEU A 70 1.53 -3.12 5.95
C LEU A 70 0.76 -2.53 4.76
N ALA A 71 1.45 -2.05 3.72
CA ALA A 71 0.81 -1.43 2.57
C ALA A 71 0.35 -2.47 1.55
N PHE A 72 1.03 -3.61 1.46
CA PHE A 72 0.67 -4.68 0.53
C PHE A 72 0.78 -6.07 1.15
N SER A 73 -0.01 -7.01 0.63
CA SER A 73 0.11 -8.44 0.86
C SER A 73 0.64 -9.12 -0.38
N HIS A 74 1.31 -10.25 -0.18
CA HIS A 74 1.73 -11.14 -1.24
C HIS A 74 0.84 -12.38 -1.21
N ARG A 75 0.20 -12.71 -2.33
CA ARG A 75 -0.53 -13.97 -2.48
C ARG A 75 -0.04 -14.64 -3.76
N GLY A 76 0.86 -15.61 -3.61
CA GLY A 76 1.47 -16.35 -4.71
C GLY A 76 2.63 -15.61 -5.38
N GLU A 77 2.35 -14.93 -6.48
CA GLU A 77 3.39 -14.45 -7.41
C GLU A 77 4.13 -13.18 -6.93
N PRO A 78 5.45 -13.05 -7.20
CA PRO A 78 6.25 -11.88 -6.80
C PRO A 78 5.70 -10.54 -7.31
N ARG A 79 4.97 -10.56 -8.44
CA ARG A 79 4.39 -9.37 -9.07
C ARG A 79 2.96 -9.08 -8.63
N SER A 80 2.31 -9.98 -7.88
CA SER A 80 0.93 -9.85 -7.43
C SER A 80 0.86 -9.17 -6.06
N ARG A 81 1.30 -7.91 -6.01
CA ARG A 81 1.18 -7.07 -4.81
C ARG A 81 -0.26 -6.57 -4.70
N ARG A 82 -0.94 -6.90 -3.61
CA ARG A 82 -2.31 -6.46 -3.32
C ARG A 82 -2.32 -5.52 -2.13
N CYS A 83 -3.30 -4.64 -2.00
CA CYS A 83 -3.44 -3.83 -0.79
C CYS A 83 -3.70 -4.72 0.43
N ASN A 84 -2.92 -4.57 1.49
CA ASN A 84 -3.15 -5.31 2.74
C ASN A 84 -4.26 -4.65 3.56
N LEU A 85 -5.52 -4.87 3.19
CA LEU A 85 -6.68 -4.24 3.82
C LEU A 85 -6.77 -4.43 5.33
N LYS A 86 -6.24 -5.53 5.86
CA LYS A 86 -6.26 -5.86 7.29
C LYS A 86 -5.18 -5.11 8.05
N ALA A 87 -4.01 -4.86 7.44
CA ALA A 87 -2.87 -4.25 8.12
C ALA A 87 -2.70 -2.74 7.84
N ILE A 88 -3.25 -2.23 6.73
CA ILE A 88 -2.99 -0.88 6.24
C ILE A 88 -3.33 0.24 7.24
N SER A 89 -4.32 0.03 8.11
CA SER A 89 -4.71 0.99 9.15
C SER A 89 -3.64 1.18 10.23
N PHE A 90 -2.69 0.25 10.38
CA PHE A 90 -1.59 0.39 11.34
C PHE A 90 -0.41 1.22 10.81
N ILE A 91 -0.39 1.60 9.53
CA ILE A 91 0.71 2.41 8.96
C ILE A 91 0.92 3.71 9.76
N PRO A 92 -0.11 4.54 10.04
CA PRO A 92 0.07 5.76 10.82
C PRO A 92 0.62 5.49 12.22
N LEU A 93 0.20 4.39 12.86
CA LEU A 93 0.70 3.98 14.17
C LEU A 93 2.20 3.66 14.12
N LEU A 94 2.63 2.78 13.22
CA LEU A 94 4.03 2.41 13.10
C LEU A 94 4.91 3.60 12.73
N VAL A 95 4.43 4.47 11.84
CA VAL A 95 5.15 5.69 11.45
C VAL A 95 5.29 6.65 12.63
N ARG A 96 4.24 6.81 13.45
CA ARG A 96 4.29 7.62 14.67
C ARG A 96 5.33 7.07 15.64
N LEU A 97 5.29 5.77 15.90
CA LEU A 97 6.20 5.10 16.83
C LEU A 97 7.65 5.14 16.33
N ALA A 98 7.86 4.92 15.03
CA ALA A 98 9.18 4.98 14.45
C ALA A 98 9.81 6.37 14.55
N LYS A 99 8.99 7.42 14.40
CA LYS A 99 9.40 8.82 14.63
C LYS A 99 9.65 9.11 16.11
N GLU A 100 8.79 8.63 17.01
CA GLU A 100 8.92 8.86 18.45
C GLU A 100 10.17 8.18 19.04
N LEU A 101 10.50 7.00 18.53
CA LEU A 101 11.63 6.19 18.96
C LEU A 101 12.92 6.50 18.18
N ASP A 102 12.87 7.43 17.22
CA ASP A 102 14.01 7.88 16.41
C ASP A 102 14.72 6.77 15.61
N VAL A 103 14.05 5.64 15.36
CA VAL A 103 14.71 4.42 14.84
C VAL A 103 15.21 4.56 13.41
N PHE A 104 14.57 5.38 12.59
CA PHE A 104 14.99 5.60 11.19
C PHE A 104 15.92 6.78 11.03
N ASP A 105 15.77 7.85 11.80
CA ASP A 105 16.63 9.02 11.69
C ASP A 105 18.06 8.68 12.16
N ILE A 106 18.19 7.80 13.17
CA ILE A 106 19.49 7.25 13.60
C ILE A 106 20.13 6.37 12.51
N MET A 107 19.36 5.53 11.83
CA MET A 107 19.91 4.54 10.90
C MET A 107 20.12 5.06 9.46
N LEU A 108 19.21 5.91 8.98
CA LEU A 108 19.10 6.29 7.57
C LEU A 108 19.03 7.82 7.36
N GLY A 109 18.93 8.60 8.45
CA GLY A 109 18.80 10.06 8.43
C GLY A 109 17.38 10.55 8.16
N GLU A 110 17.18 11.86 8.37
CA GLU A 110 15.86 12.55 8.31
C GLU A 110 15.12 12.43 6.95
N GLN A 111 15.78 11.93 5.91
CA GLN A 111 15.23 11.85 4.56
C GLN A 111 14.30 10.65 4.34
N CYS A 112 14.25 9.71 5.27
CA CYS A 112 13.46 8.48 5.09
C CYS A 112 11.99 8.61 5.50
N GLY A 113 11.56 9.74 6.06
CA GLY A 113 10.16 10.00 6.41
C GLY A 113 9.59 8.94 7.34
N ALA A 114 10.34 8.55 8.39
CA ALA A 114 9.99 7.45 9.30
C ALA A 114 9.70 6.12 8.58
N GLY A 115 10.47 5.84 7.52
CA GLY A 115 10.40 4.61 6.72
C GLY A 115 9.45 4.68 5.52
N LEU A 116 8.57 5.70 5.46
CA LEU A 116 7.58 5.84 4.37
C LEU A 116 8.21 6.02 3.00
N LEU A 117 9.37 6.66 2.93
CA LEU A 117 10.03 7.03 1.68
C LEU A 117 11.10 6.02 1.25
N ILE A 118 11.34 4.98 2.06
CA ILE A 118 12.27 3.92 1.72
C ILE A 118 11.70 3.11 0.56
N GLN A 119 12.49 3.01 -0.51
CA GLN A 119 12.17 2.19 -1.67
C GLN A 119 12.44 0.72 -1.36
N ASP A 120 11.54 -0.14 -1.80
CA ASP A 120 11.76 -1.57 -1.88
C ASP A 120 12.61 -1.95 -3.10
N ASN A 121 12.82 -3.26 -3.30
CA ASN A 121 13.57 -3.80 -4.43
C ASN A 121 12.94 -3.45 -5.80
N GLY A 122 11.64 -3.14 -5.84
CA GLY A 122 10.92 -2.68 -7.03
C GLY A 122 10.97 -1.16 -7.23
N GLY A 123 11.70 -0.43 -6.38
CA GLY A 123 11.80 1.03 -6.44
C GLY A 123 10.57 1.76 -5.88
N ASN A 124 9.61 1.03 -5.32
CA ASN A 124 8.39 1.62 -4.77
C ASN A 124 8.52 1.83 -3.26
N ASN A 125 7.99 2.95 -2.76
CA ASN A 125 7.88 3.22 -1.34
C ASN A 125 6.45 3.02 -0.84
N VAL A 126 6.23 3.22 0.47
CA VAL A 126 4.91 3.02 1.11
C VAL A 126 3.84 3.92 0.48
N LEU A 127 4.17 5.19 0.19
CA LEU A 127 3.22 6.12 -0.41
C LEU A 127 2.80 5.68 -1.82
N GLN A 128 3.73 5.12 -2.60
CA GLN A 128 3.44 4.58 -3.93
C GLN A 128 2.57 3.32 -3.83
N HIS A 129 2.84 2.42 -2.87
CA HIS A 129 1.99 1.26 -2.61
C HIS A 129 0.56 1.65 -2.23
N LEU A 130 0.40 2.72 -1.45
CA LEU A 130 -0.91 3.28 -1.12
C LEU A 130 -1.67 3.85 -2.32
N MET A 131 -1.02 4.07 -3.48
CA MET A 131 -1.68 4.49 -4.73
C MET A 131 -2.15 3.31 -5.59
N LEU A 132 -1.62 2.11 -5.36
CA LEU A 132 -1.98 0.93 -6.14
C LEU A 132 -3.43 0.52 -5.84
N SER A 133 -4.14 0.10 -6.88
CA SER A 133 -5.39 -0.64 -6.74
C SER A 133 -5.09 -2.12 -6.85
N ASP A 134 -5.93 -2.96 -6.25
CA ASP A 134 -5.85 -4.40 -6.43
C ASP A 134 -6.23 -4.75 -7.88
N PRO A 135 -5.31 -5.26 -8.73
CA PRO A 135 -5.65 -5.55 -10.12
C PRO A 135 -6.24 -6.96 -10.31
N TRP A 136 -6.20 -7.82 -9.29
CA TRP A 136 -6.41 -9.25 -9.42
C TRP A 136 -7.66 -9.76 -8.74
N ASN A 137 -8.20 -9.03 -7.76
CA ASN A 137 -9.57 -9.29 -7.34
C ASN A 137 -10.51 -9.02 -8.51
N GLU A 138 -11.55 -9.86 -8.62
CA GLU A 138 -12.52 -9.81 -9.72
C GLU A 138 -12.80 -8.34 -10.06
N PRO A 139 -12.49 -7.86 -11.28
CA PRO A 139 -12.60 -6.44 -11.63
C PRO A 139 -14.01 -5.86 -11.43
N TYR A 140 -14.97 -6.73 -11.14
CA TYR A 140 -16.36 -6.44 -10.87
C TYR A 140 -16.68 -6.24 -9.39
N ASN A 141 -15.74 -6.48 -8.46
CA ASN A 141 -15.94 -6.22 -7.04
C ASN A 141 -15.69 -4.74 -6.69
N ILE A 142 -16.61 -3.90 -7.14
CA ILE A 142 -16.59 -2.45 -6.93
C ILE A 142 -16.54 -2.12 -5.42
N GLU A 143 -17.25 -2.88 -4.58
CA GLU A 143 -17.30 -2.67 -3.14
C GLU A 143 -15.93 -2.87 -2.47
N HIS A 144 -15.18 -3.90 -2.88
CA HIS A 144 -13.80 -4.12 -2.43
C HIS A 144 -12.92 -2.92 -2.79
N HIS A 145 -12.94 -2.47 -4.04
CA HIS A 145 -12.10 -1.35 -4.47
C HIS A 145 -12.49 -0.03 -3.80
N GLU A 146 -13.78 0.23 -3.57
CA GLU A 146 -14.23 1.40 -2.83
C GLU A 146 -13.80 1.35 -1.36
N THR A 147 -13.73 0.15 -0.77
CA THR A 147 -13.19 -0.07 0.58
C THR A 147 -11.69 0.20 0.63
N VAL A 148 -10.92 -0.34 -0.32
CA VAL A 148 -9.47 -0.07 -0.49
C VAL A 148 -9.22 1.43 -0.61
N ASP A 149 -9.91 2.09 -1.53
CA ASP A 149 -9.74 3.53 -1.77
C ASP A 149 -10.07 4.36 -0.51
N SER A 150 -11.09 3.96 0.24
CA SER A 150 -11.44 4.60 1.52
C SER A 150 -10.36 4.45 2.58
N LYS A 151 -9.88 3.22 2.81
CA LYS A 151 -8.84 2.95 3.83
C LYS A 151 -7.53 3.63 3.48
N CYS A 152 -7.06 3.53 2.22
CA CYS A 152 -5.86 4.21 1.77
C CYS A 152 -5.99 5.73 1.91
N SER A 153 -7.13 6.32 1.51
CA SER A 153 -7.36 7.76 1.66
C SER A 153 -7.34 8.22 3.11
N GLN A 154 -7.88 7.42 4.05
CA GLN A 154 -7.83 7.74 5.48
C GLN A 154 -6.39 7.73 6.01
N VAL A 155 -5.59 6.73 5.62
CA VAL A 155 -4.17 6.66 5.99
C VAL A 155 -3.41 7.89 5.47
N LEU A 156 -3.58 8.28 4.21
CA LEU A 156 -2.93 9.47 3.65
C LEU A 156 -3.30 10.75 4.42
N VAL A 157 -4.56 10.90 4.83
CA VAL A 157 -5.01 12.03 5.66
C VAL A 157 -4.30 12.03 7.01
N GLN A 158 -4.17 10.88 7.66
CA GLN A 158 -3.46 10.76 8.94
C GLN A 158 -1.97 11.07 8.79
N LEU A 159 -1.30 10.51 7.78
CA LEU A 159 0.11 10.77 7.49
C LEU A 159 0.36 12.27 7.20
N ARG A 160 -0.55 12.94 6.50
CA ARG A 160 -0.49 14.39 6.29
C ARG A 160 -0.64 15.15 7.60
N ARG A 161 -1.60 14.79 8.46
CA ARG A 161 -1.83 15.44 9.76
C ARG A 161 -0.62 15.30 10.69
N MET A 162 0.11 14.19 10.58
CA MET A 162 1.34 13.93 11.33
C MET A 162 2.57 14.69 10.79
N GLY A 163 2.45 15.35 9.63
CA GLY A 163 3.54 16.10 8.98
C GLY A 163 4.64 15.23 8.38
N VAL A 164 4.41 13.92 8.23
CA VAL A 164 5.36 12.95 7.65
C VAL A 164 5.14 12.74 6.16
N PHE A 165 3.92 12.98 5.68
CA PHE A 165 3.63 13.09 4.26
C PHE A 165 3.53 14.57 3.90
N LYS A 166 4.36 15.01 2.95
CA LYS A 166 4.46 16.39 2.49
C LYS A 166 3.92 16.54 1.08
N LYS A 167 3.66 17.79 0.71
CA LYS A 167 3.10 18.14 -0.60
C LYS A 167 4.07 17.82 -1.73
N GLU A 168 5.36 18.01 -1.47
CA GLU A 168 6.46 17.76 -2.39
C GLU A 168 6.57 16.27 -2.75
N ASP A 169 6.29 15.39 -1.78
CA ASP A 169 6.34 13.93 -1.95
C ASP A 169 5.38 13.46 -3.04
N ILE A 170 4.23 14.12 -3.21
CA ILE A 170 3.25 13.81 -4.25
C ILE A 170 3.88 13.91 -5.64
N GLN A 171 4.67 14.96 -5.86
CA GLN A 171 5.32 15.22 -7.13
C GLN A 171 6.60 14.40 -7.30
N ILE A 172 7.44 14.33 -6.26
CA ILE A 172 8.73 13.61 -6.27
C ILE A 172 8.51 12.12 -6.55
N HIS A 173 7.48 11.52 -5.94
CA HIS A 173 7.19 10.09 -6.07
C HIS A 173 6.09 9.77 -7.09
N PHE A 174 5.70 10.74 -7.92
CA PHE A 174 4.74 10.57 -9.01
C PHE A 174 3.40 9.94 -8.58
N LEU A 175 2.93 10.22 -7.35
CA LEU A 175 1.79 9.52 -6.76
C LEU A 175 0.51 9.66 -7.59
N LEU A 176 0.26 10.87 -8.11
CA LEU A 176 -0.90 11.10 -8.98
C LEU A 176 -0.82 10.30 -10.29
N SER A 177 0.39 10.17 -10.87
CA SER A 177 0.57 9.38 -12.08
C SER A 177 0.31 7.90 -11.82
N ILE A 178 0.82 7.37 -10.72
CA ILE A 178 0.61 5.96 -10.35
C ILE A 178 -0.87 5.68 -10.17
N LEU A 179 -1.59 6.58 -9.47
CA LEU A 179 -3.02 6.47 -9.25
C LEU A 179 -3.84 6.51 -10.55
N CYS A 180 -3.45 7.37 -11.50
CA CYS A 180 -4.15 7.52 -12.78
C CYS A 180 -3.81 6.40 -13.79
N ASN A 181 -2.67 5.72 -13.66
CA ASN A 181 -2.22 4.67 -14.57
C ASN A 181 -2.90 3.31 -14.33
N VAL A 182 -3.99 3.26 -13.55
CA VAL A 182 -4.72 2.04 -13.25
C VAL A 182 -5.91 1.90 -14.21
N GLU A 183 -5.89 0.87 -15.04
CA GLU A 183 -6.91 0.65 -16.08
C GLU A 183 -8.26 0.18 -15.53
N MET A 184 -8.28 -0.57 -14.43
CA MET A 184 -9.49 -1.27 -13.98
C MET A 184 -10.39 -0.45 -13.03
N PHE A 185 -9.82 0.23 -12.04
CA PHE A 185 -10.60 0.96 -11.03
C PHE A 185 -10.02 2.34 -10.74
N PHE A 186 -10.89 3.36 -10.80
CA PHE A 186 -10.53 4.72 -10.42
C PHE A 186 -10.75 5.01 -8.95
N ALA A 187 -9.65 5.21 -8.26
CA ALA A 187 -9.59 5.56 -6.85
C ALA A 187 -9.89 7.05 -6.62
N ASP A 188 -11.18 7.40 -6.75
CA ASP A 188 -11.70 8.77 -6.69
C ASP A 188 -11.40 9.49 -5.36
N LYS A 189 -11.42 8.80 -4.21
CA LYS A 189 -11.14 9.41 -2.90
C LYS A 189 -9.68 9.80 -2.78
N ARG A 190 -8.76 8.88 -3.11
CA ARG A 190 -7.32 9.16 -3.19
C ARG A 190 -7.01 10.28 -4.19
N PHE A 191 -7.65 10.25 -5.36
CA PHE A 191 -7.45 11.27 -6.39
C PHE A 191 -7.84 12.66 -5.89
N ARG A 192 -9.05 12.79 -5.34
CA ARG A 192 -9.53 14.05 -4.76
C ARG A 192 -8.62 14.52 -3.65
N PHE A 193 -8.23 13.64 -2.73
CA PHE A 193 -7.29 14.00 -1.66
C PHE A 193 -5.99 14.63 -2.21
N LEU A 194 -5.37 14.02 -3.23
CA LEU A 194 -4.13 14.54 -3.83
C LEU A 194 -4.35 15.88 -4.54
N ILE A 195 -5.42 16.01 -5.33
CA ILE A 195 -5.69 17.22 -6.10
C ILE A 195 -6.12 18.39 -5.21
N GLU A 196 -6.95 18.16 -4.20
CA GLU A 196 -7.35 19.22 -3.27
C GLU A 196 -6.15 19.73 -2.46
N TRP A 197 -5.16 18.87 -2.22
CA TRP A 197 -3.94 19.27 -1.53
C TRP A 197 -2.89 19.91 -2.44
N TYR A 198 -2.76 19.44 -3.69
CA TYR A 198 -1.81 19.97 -4.66
C TYR A 198 -2.42 20.15 -6.06
N PRO A 199 -3.29 21.15 -6.25
CA PRO A 199 -4.08 21.30 -7.48
C PRO A 199 -3.24 21.62 -8.72
N SER A 200 -2.08 22.25 -8.56
CA SER A 200 -1.19 22.57 -9.68
C SER A 200 -0.62 21.34 -10.40
N LEU A 201 -0.83 20.13 -9.86
CA LEU A 201 -0.54 18.89 -10.57
C LEU A 201 -1.44 18.69 -11.80
N LEU A 202 -2.65 19.27 -11.83
CA LEU A 202 -3.56 19.18 -12.98
C LEU A 202 -3.04 19.90 -14.23
N ILE A 203 -2.27 20.98 -14.02
CA ILE A 203 -1.75 21.85 -15.08
C ILE A 203 -0.30 21.54 -15.45
N HIS A 204 0.33 20.58 -14.77
CA HIS A 204 1.73 20.27 -15.01
C HIS A 204 1.89 19.54 -16.34
N ARG A 205 2.65 20.13 -17.29
CA ARG A 205 2.76 19.66 -18.69
C ARG A 205 3.18 18.21 -18.88
N ARG A 206 3.82 17.59 -17.88
CA ARG A 206 4.26 16.19 -17.96
C ARG A 206 3.15 15.20 -17.60
N TRP A 207 2.10 15.65 -16.93
CA TRP A 207 1.06 14.79 -16.37
C TRP A 207 -0.29 15.41 -16.66
N HIS A 208 -0.99 14.86 -17.64
CA HIS A 208 -2.38 15.24 -17.91
C HIS A 208 -3.27 14.08 -17.48
N PRO A 209 -3.88 14.13 -16.27
CA PRO A 209 -4.82 13.11 -15.81
C PRO A 209 -5.95 12.85 -16.82
N LEU A 210 -6.28 13.84 -17.66
CA LEU A 210 -7.22 13.68 -18.78
C LEU A 210 -6.79 12.64 -19.82
N LEU A 211 -5.49 12.45 -20.05
CA LEU A 211 -4.98 11.43 -20.99
C LEU A 211 -5.15 10.01 -20.43
N TYR A 212 -5.25 9.89 -19.11
CA TYR A 212 -5.42 8.62 -18.41
C TYR A 212 -6.87 8.33 -18.02
N ALA A 213 -7.79 9.24 -18.34
CA ALA A 213 -9.21 9.03 -18.10
C ALA A 213 -9.79 8.05 -19.13
N ALA A 214 -9.62 6.76 -18.88
CA ALA A 214 -10.15 5.66 -19.67
C ALA A 214 -11.68 5.46 -19.50
N SER A 215 -12.28 6.01 -18.45
CA SER A 215 -13.73 5.94 -18.20
C SER A 215 -14.40 7.30 -18.07
N ILE A 216 -15.72 7.35 -18.31
CA ILE A 216 -16.52 8.57 -18.13
C ILE A 216 -16.51 9.07 -16.67
N ARG A 217 -16.44 8.15 -15.69
CA ARG A 217 -16.33 8.49 -14.26
C ARG A 217 -15.00 9.19 -13.96
N GLN A 218 -13.90 8.63 -14.47
CA GLN A 218 -12.57 9.25 -14.37
C GLN A 218 -12.55 10.64 -15.01
N PHE A 219 -13.04 10.73 -16.25
CA PHE A 219 -13.10 11.98 -16.99
C PHE A 219 -13.86 13.04 -16.22
N ARG A 220 -15.03 12.69 -15.68
CA ARG A 220 -15.86 13.61 -14.89
C ARG A 220 -15.11 14.11 -13.65
N SER A 221 -14.51 13.22 -12.86
CA SER A 221 -13.76 13.62 -11.66
C SER A 221 -12.58 14.53 -11.99
N VAL A 222 -11.82 14.23 -13.04
CA VAL A 222 -10.68 15.06 -13.48
C VAL A 222 -11.17 16.41 -14.01
N PHE A 223 -12.23 16.41 -14.83
CA PHE A 223 -12.79 17.61 -15.44
C PHE A 223 -13.40 18.56 -14.39
N GLU A 224 -14.18 18.03 -13.45
CA GLU A 224 -14.74 18.80 -12.33
C GLU A 224 -13.61 19.42 -11.48
N ALA A 225 -12.54 18.67 -11.22
CA ALA A 225 -11.38 19.18 -10.51
C ALA A 225 -10.65 20.28 -11.29
N GLY A 226 -10.49 20.13 -12.61
CA GLY A 226 -9.87 21.13 -13.48
C GLY A 226 -10.69 22.40 -13.69
N ILE A 227 -12.01 22.38 -13.48
CA ILE A 227 -12.83 23.59 -13.44
C ILE A 227 -12.72 24.27 -12.07
N LYS A 228 -12.65 23.49 -11.00
CA LYS A 228 -12.65 23.99 -9.61
C LYS A 228 -11.37 24.76 -9.27
N TYR A 229 -10.22 24.36 -9.84
CA TYR A 229 -8.89 24.87 -9.50
C TYR A 229 -8.17 25.47 -10.70
#